data_AF-A0A497QW66-F1
#
_entry.id   AF-A0A497QW66-F1
#
_cell.length_a   1.000
_cell.length_b   1.000
_cell.length_c   1.000
_cell.angle_alpha   90.00
_cell.angle_beta   90.00
_cell.angle_gamma   90.00
#
_symmetry.space_group_name_H-M   'P 1'
#
loop_
_entity.id
_entity.type
_entity.pdbx_description
1 polymer ?
#
loop_
_entity_poly.entity_id
_entity_poly.type
_entity_poly.pdbx_seq_one_letter_code
_entity_poly.pdbx_strand_id
1 'polypeptide(L)'
;MNAFQAQHMVELVEKELGALKGMTIALLGLSFKPGTDDMRNAPSLTIIELLRAKQAKVIAWDPKAIKEARKEEWLGEKITYATSLKEALTAADACLLVTDWPEFKTLTPVDFKCMRQKI
;
A
#
# COMPACT_ATOMS: atom_id res chain seq x y z
N MET A 1 -9.06 -16.70 -6.91
CA MET A 1 -8.85 -15.82 -8.07
C MET A 1 -8.04 -14.55 -7.73
N ASN A 2 -8.01 -14.08 -6.48
CA ASN A 2 -7.34 -12.81 -6.09
C ASN A 2 -5.82 -12.89 -5.84
N ALA A 3 -5.22 -14.09 -5.76
CA ALA A 3 -3.79 -14.23 -5.46
C ALA A 3 -2.88 -13.85 -6.64
N PHE A 4 -3.30 -14.19 -7.88
CA PHE A 4 -2.50 -13.92 -9.07
C PHE A 4 -2.34 -12.42 -9.34
N GLN A 5 -3.40 -11.63 -9.11
CA GLN A 5 -3.34 -10.17 -9.26
C GLN A 5 -2.43 -9.53 -8.22
N ALA A 6 -2.51 -9.96 -6.95
CA ALA A 6 -1.63 -9.48 -5.89
C ALA A 6 -0.15 -9.78 -6.19
N GLN A 7 0.13 -11.01 -6.66
CA GLN A 7 1.48 -11.42 -7.03
C GLN A 7 2.01 -10.58 -8.21
N HIS A 8 1.19 -10.41 -9.25
CA HIS A 8 1.57 -9.61 -10.41
C HIS A 8 1.90 -8.15 -10.04
N MET A 9 1.14 -7.52 -9.13
CA MET A 9 1.46 -6.17 -8.65
C MET A 9 2.83 -6.10 -7.97
N VAL A 10 3.18 -7.09 -7.14
CA VAL A 10 4.48 -7.15 -6.46
C VAL A 10 5.61 -7.39 -7.46
N GLU A 11 5.39 -8.24 -8.47
CA GLU A 11 6.34 -8.48 -9.55
C GLU A 11 6.60 -7.22 -10.38
N LEU A 12 5.58 -6.41 -10.64
CA LEU A 12 5.75 -5.11 -11.31
C LEU A 12 6.63 -4.16 -10.50
N VAL A 13 6.38 -4.04 -9.19
CA VAL A 13 7.22 -3.19 -8.32
C VAL A 13 8.66 -3.70 -8.28
N GLU A 14 8.86 -5.01 -8.18
CA GLU A 14 10.20 -5.63 -8.20
C GLU A 14 10.90 -5.45 -9.55
N LYS A 15 10.17 -5.47 -10.65
CA LYS A 15 10.73 -5.20 -11.99
C LYS A 15 11.22 -3.76 -12.12
N GLU A 16 10.47 -2.79 -11.59
CA GLU A 16 10.82 -1.36 -11.69
C GLU A 16 11.90 -0.95 -10.67
N LEU A 17 11.86 -1.47 -9.44
CA LEU A 17 12.81 -1.11 -8.38
C LEU A 17 14.02 -2.05 -8.27
N GLY A 18 13.96 -3.24 -8.86
CA GLY A 18 14.88 -4.33 -8.57
C GLY A 18 14.60 -4.95 -7.20
N ALA A 19 15.67 -5.24 -6.44
CA ALA A 19 15.55 -5.90 -5.15
C ALA A 19 14.76 -5.04 -4.14
N LEU A 20 13.66 -5.58 -3.61
CA LEU A 20 12.77 -4.85 -2.70
C LEU A 20 13.28 -4.76 -1.25
N LYS A 21 14.38 -5.45 -0.92
CA LYS A 21 14.94 -5.46 0.44
C LYS A 21 15.30 -4.04 0.88
N GLY A 22 14.63 -3.58 1.95
CA GLY A 22 14.84 -2.24 2.51
C GLY A 22 14.13 -1.11 1.77
N MET A 23 13.51 -1.38 0.61
CA MET A 23 12.65 -0.41 -0.09
C MET A 23 11.40 -0.12 0.74
N THR A 24 10.88 1.09 0.62
CA THR A 24 9.65 1.54 1.28
C THR A 24 8.54 1.68 0.25
N ILE A 25 7.50 0.86 0.36
CA ILE A 25 6.38 0.84 -0.59
C ILE A 25 5.16 1.47 0.08
N ALA A 26 4.61 2.51 -0.54
CA ALA A 26 3.34 3.09 -0.14
C ALA A 26 2.18 2.23 -0.64
N LEU A 27 1.22 1.92 0.24
CA LEU A 27 -0.04 1.30 -0.12
C LEU A 27 -1.19 2.28 0.11
N LEU A 28 -1.89 2.64 -0.96
CA LEU A 28 -3.07 3.49 -0.92
C LEU A 28 -4.32 2.61 -1.03
N GLY A 29 -5.05 2.52 0.08
CA GLY A 29 -6.20 1.62 0.23
C GLY A 29 -5.84 0.31 0.93
N LEU A 30 -6.66 -0.05 1.90
CA LEU A 30 -6.53 -1.24 2.74
C LEU A 30 -7.81 -2.08 2.71
N SER A 31 -8.98 -1.44 2.71
CA SER A 31 -10.28 -2.13 2.64
C SER A 31 -10.49 -2.90 1.33
N PHE A 32 -11.37 -3.89 1.34
CA PHE A 32 -11.66 -4.69 0.15
C PHE A 32 -12.34 -3.89 -0.99
N LYS A 33 -13.01 -2.78 -0.65
CA LYS A 33 -13.64 -1.85 -1.60
C LYS A 33 -13.86 -0.48 -0.93
N PRO A 34 -14.09 0.60 -1.71
CA PRO A 34 -14.43 1.90 -1.15
C PRO A 34 -15.69 1.90 -0.29
N GLY A 35 -15.75 2.82 0.67
CA GLY A 35 -16.91 3.08 1.53
C GLY A 35 -17.00 2.21 2.78
N THR A 36 -16.07 1.26 2.99
CA THR A 36 -16.05 0.34 4.13
C THR A 36 -14.67 0.24 4.76
N ASP A 37 -14.61 -0.17 6.01
CA ASP A 37 -13.41 -0.58 6.74
C ASP A 37 -13.17 -2.09 6.69
N ASP A 38 -14.02 -2.86 6.02
CA ASP A 38 -13.94 -4.31 5.98
C ASP A 38 -12.66 -4.77 5.27
N MET A 39 -11.83 -5.49 6.03
CA MET A 39 -10.55 -6.03 5.60
C MET A 39 -10.65 -7.49 5.14
N ARG A 40 -11.81 -8.16 5.32
CA ARG A 40 -11.97 -9.58 4.96
C ARG A 40 -11.78 -9.74 3.46
N ASN A 41 -10.90 -10.67 3.09
CA ASN A 41 -10.53 -10.95 1.70
C ASN A 41 -9.98 -9.73 0.94
N ALA A 42 -9.52 -8.69 1.65
CA ALA A 42 -8.95 -7.51 1.02
C ALA A 42 -7.65 -7.88 0.27
N PRO A 43 -7.50 -7.48 -1.01
CA PRO A 43 -6.28 -7.73 -1.78
C PRO A 43 -5.02 -7.17 -1.11
N SER A 44 -5.17 -6.04 -0.40
CA SER A 44 -4.12 -5.36 0.37
C SER A 44 -3.38 -6.31 1.31
N LEU A 45 -4.08 -7.19 2.02
CA LEU A 45 -3.47 -8.13 2.97
C LEU A 45 -2.48 -9.06 2.27
N THR A 46 -2.86 -9.60 1.11
CA THR A 46 -1.99 -10.50 0.34
C THR A 46 -0.79 -9.74 -0.22
N ILE A 47 -1.00 -8.54 -0.77
CA ILE A 47 0.08 -7.70 -1.31
C ILE A 47 1.09 -7.35 -0.21
N ILE A 48 0.61 -6.95 0.97
CA ILE A 48 1.46 -6.56 2.10
C ILE A 48 2.33 -7.73 2.55
N GLU A 49 1.75 -8.92 2.71
CA GLU A 49 2.52 -10.09 3.13
C GLU A 49 3.57 -10.50 2.08
N LEU A 50 3.27 -10.40 0.79
CA LEU A 50 4.24 -10.66 -0.29
C LEU A 50 5.39 -9.64 -0.30
N LEU A 51 5.09 -8.34 -0.12
CA LEU A 51 6.11 -7.29 -0.02
C LEU A 51 7.01 -7.51 1.20
N ARG A 52 6.41 -7.82 2.36
CA ARG A 52 7.15 -8.10 3.61
C ARG A 52 8.00 -9.36 3.51
N ALA A 53 7.52 -10.40 2.84
CA ALA A 53 8.31 -11.61 2.57
C ALA A 53 9.58 -11.31 1.76
N LYS A 54 9.54 -10.27 0.91
CA LYS A 54 10.70 -9.73 0.17
C LYS A 54 11.51 -8.69 0.95
N GLN A 55 11.26 -8.54 2.26
CA GLN A 55 11.93 -7.59 3.17
C GLN A 55 11.73 -6.12 2.80
N ALA A 56 10.65 -5.80 2.08
CA ALA A 56 10.22 -4.42 1.88
C ALA A 56 9.54 -3.89 3.15
N LYS A 57 9.68 -2.59 3.38
CA LYS A 57 8.91 -1.84 4.36
C LYS A 57 7.62 -1.38 3.69
N VAL A 58 6.49 -1.47 4.40
CA VAL A 58 5.21 -0.99 3.90
C VAL A 58 4.74 0.17 4.78
N ILE A 59 4.34 1.25 4.13
CA ILE A 59 3.58 2.34 4.74
C ILE A 59 2.21 2.41 4.06
N ALA A 60 1.13 2.32 4.83
CA ALA A 60 -0.22 2.30 4.28
C ALA A 60 -1.07 3.48 4.73
N TRP A 61 -1.94 3.95 3.84
CA TRP A 61 -3.00 4.89 4.17
C TRP A 61 -4.32 4.46 3.53
N ASP A 62 -5.39 4.48 4.32
CA ASP A 62 -6.76 4.26 3.88
C ASP A 62 -7.67 5.26 4.61
N PRO A 63 -8.62 5.92 3.93
CA PRO A 63 -9.50 6.91 4.55
C PRO A 63 -10.32 6.39 5.73
N LYS A 64 -10.61 5.08 5.79
CA LYS A 64 -11.57 4.50 6.75
C LYS A 64 -11.05 3.27 7.48
N ALA A 65 -10.21 2.47 6.84
CA ALA A 65 -9.82 1.15 7.33
C ALA A 65 -8.58 1.14 8.25
N ILE A 66 -7.91 2.26 8.50
CA ILE A 66 -6.67 2.28 9.31
C ILE A 66 -6.90 1.74 10.72
N LYS A 67 -8.01 2.10 11.37
CA LYS A 67 -8.34 1.61 12.71
C LYS A 67 -8.56 0.09 12.71
N GLU A 68 -9.26 -0.42 11.70
CA GLU A 68 -9.52 -1.85 11.55
C GLU A 68 -8.22 -2.61 11.27
N ALA A 69 -7.46 -2.14 10.29
CA ALA A 69 -6.20 -2.76 9.86
C ALA A 69 -5.13 -2.83 10.98
N ARG A 70 -5.18 -1.93 11.98
CA ARG A 70 -4.29 -1.94 13.15
C ARG A 70 -4.57 -3.05 14.16
N LYS A 71 -5.70 -3.78 14.06
CA LYS A 71 -5.94 -4.93 14.91
C LYS A 71 -4.95 -6.05 14.58
N GLU A 72 -4.54 -6.79 15.61
CA GLU A 72 -3.58 -7.92 15.50
C GLU A 72 -4.05 -9.03 14.55
N GLU A 73 -5.38 -9.24 14.45
CA GLU A 73 -5.96 -10.23 13.52
C GLU A 73 -5.71 -9.89 12.03
N TRP A 74 -5.42 -8.62 11.73
CA TRP A 74 -5.17 -8.13 10.37
C TRP A 74 -3.67 -7.90 10.14
N LEU A 75 -3.17 -6.75 10.57
CA LEU A 75 -1.80 -6.32 10.30
C LEU A 75 -1.06 -5.88 11.57
N GLY A 76 -1.74 -5.51 12.66
CA GLY A 76 -1.09 -5.17 13.94
C GLY A 76 0.06 -4.17 13.77
N GLU A 77 1.24 -4.49 14.30
CA GLU A 77 2.45 -3.67 14.16
C GLU A 77 3.36 -4.10 12.99
N LYS A 78 2.87 -4.94 12.07
CA LYS A 78 3.66 -5.49 10.95
C LYS A 78 4.06 -4.43 9.90
N ILE A 79 3.35 -3.30 9.86
CA ILE A 79 3.52 -2.21 8.90
C ILE A 79 3.42 -0.85 9.57
N THR A 80 3.82 0.20 8.86
CA THR A 80 3.56 1.58 9.27
C THR A 80 2.22 2.05 8.70
N TYR A 81 1.46 2.80 9.48
CA TYR A 81 0.21 3.42 9.04
C TYR A 81 0.40 4.93 9.04
N ALA A 82 0.27 5.55 7.87
CA ALA A 82 0.33 6.99 7.74
C ALA A 82 -0.95 7.63 8.28
N THR A 83 -0.86 8.89 8.69
CA THR A 83 -2.01 9.71 9.09
C THR A 83 -2.63 10.47 7.91
N SER A 84 -1.88 10.61 6.81
CA SER A 84 -2.33 11.27 5.59
C SER A 84 -1.76 10.62 4.34
N LEU A 85 -2.41 10.86 3.20
CA LEU A 85 -1.92 10.45 1.89
C LEU A 85 -0.51 10.99 1.62
N LYS A 86 -0.27 12.27 1.93
CA LYS A 86 1.03 12.90 1.77
C LYS A 86 2.11 12.20 2.60
N GLU A 87 1.81 11.84 3.83
CA GLU A 87 2.75 11.11 4.69
C GLU A 87 3.04 9.72 4.13
N ALA A 88 2.03 9.00 3.59
CA ALA A 88 2.25 7.71 2.96
C ALA A 88 3.17 7.78 1.75
N LEU A 89 3.02 8.82 0.92
CA LEU A 89 3.87 9.04 -0.25
C LEU A 89 5.24 9.60 0.10
N THR A 90 5.35 10.35 1.20
CA THR A 90 6.61 10.96 1.60
C THR A 90 7.63 9.86 1.89
N ALA A 91 8.76 9.93 1.19
CA ALA A 91 9.80 8.92 1.27
C ALA A 91 9.35 7.50 0.85
N ALA A 92 8.30 7.32 0.05
CA ALA A 92 8.08 6.04 -0.61
C ALA A 92 8.99 5.90 -1.85
N ASP A 93 9.51 4.71 -2.11
CA ASP A 93 10.27 4.36 -3.31
C ASP A 93 9.33 3.95 -4.46
N ALA A 94 8.19 3.34 -4.14
CA ALA A 94 7.06 3.14 -5.07
C ALA A 94 5.72 3.25 -4.32
N CYS A 95 4.65 3.42 -5.09
CA CYS A 95 3.29 3.53 -4.58
C CYS A 95 2.36 2.55 -5.31
N LEU A 96 1.55 1.81 -4.56
CA LEU A 96 0.51 0.93 -5.06
C LEU A 96 -0.87 1.47 -4.67
N LEU A 97 -1.71 1.74 -5.67
CA LEU A 97 -3.12 2.04 -5.47
C LEU A 97 -3.92 0.73 -5.50
N VAL A 98 -4.46 0.33 -4.36
CA VAL A 98 -5.09 -1.00 -4.18
C VAL A 98 -6.61 -0.90 -4.12
N THR A 99 -7.13 0.13 -3.46
CA THR A 99 -8.58 0.37 -3.32
C THR A 99 -8.92 1.72 -3.92
N ASP A 100 -9.89 1.78 -4.82
CA ASP A 100 -10.22 2.93 -5.66
C ASP A 100 -11.09 4.00 -4.96
N TRP A 101 -10.64 4.45 -3.79
CA TRP A 101 -11.31 5.49 -3.03
C TRP A 101 -11.44 6.82 -3.82
N PRO A 102 -12.54 7.56 -3.68
CA PRO A 102 -12.71 8.87 -4.32
C PRO A 102 -11.57 9.86 -4.03
N GLU A 103 -10.99 9.81 -2.84
CA GLU A 103 -9.86 10.61 -2.38
C GLU A 103 -8.62 10.45 -3.28
N PHE A 104 -8.49 9.30 -3.95
CA PHE A 104 -7.37 9.02 -4.85
C PHE A 104 -7.61 9.51 -6.28
N LYS A 105 -8.86 9.80 -6.66
CA LYS A 105 -9.20 10.27 -8.01
C LYS A 105 -8.74 11.70 -8.27
N THR A 106 -8.48 12.47 -7.21
CA THR A 106 -7.96 13.83 -7.29
C THR A 106 -6.43 13.89 -7.34
N LEU A 107 -5.74 12.74 -7.30
CA LEU A 107 -4.29 12.69 -7.36
C LEU A 107 -3.77 13.11 -8.73
N THR A 108 -2.76 13.95 -8.70
CA THR A 108 -2.06 14.48 -9.86
C THR A 108 -0.58 14.08 -9.80
N PRO A 109 0.18 14.19 -10.90
CA PRO A 109 1.63 13.96 -10.88
C PRO A 109 2.39 14.82 -9.85
N VAL A 110 1.82 15.97 -9.43
CA VAL A 110 2.44 16.84 -8.41
C VAL A 110 2.47 16.17 -7.04
N ASP A 111 1.46 15.38 -6.70
CA ASP A 111 1.34 14.72 -5.38
C ASP A 111 2.44 13.67 -5.16
N PHE A 112 2.91 13.04 -6.24
CA PHE A 112 3.97 12.04 -6.21
C PHE A 112 5.38 12.62 -6.19
N LYS A 113 5.57 13.94 -6.41
CA LYS A 113 6.90 14.58 -6.38
C LYS A 113 7.62 14.49 -5.04
N CYS A 114 6.89 14.18 -3.96
CA CYS A 114 7.44 14.01 -2.61
C CYS A 114 8.04 12.62 -2.36
N MET A 115 7.91 11.69 -3.32
CA MET A 115 8.49 10.35 -3.25
C MET A 115 10.01 10.36 -3.45
N ARG A 116 10.68 9.31 -2.98
CA ARG A 116 12.14 9.17 -3.00
C ARG A 116 12.70 8.94 -4.41
N GLN A 117 11.97 8.25 -5.27
CA GLN A 117 12.38 8.04 -6.65
C GLN A 117 11.78 9.07 -7.60
N LYS A 118 12.69 9.79 -8.27
CA LYS A 118 12.42 10.49 -9.52
C LYS A 118 12.92 9.57 -10.64
N ILE A 119 11.99 8.94 -11.35
CA ILE A 119 12.23 8.54 -12.74
C ILE A 119 11.88 9.76 -13.60
#